data_AF-A0A4Q0T5A3-F1
#
_entry.id   AF-A0A4Q0T5A3-F1
#
_cell.length_a   1.000
_cell.length_b   1.000
_cell.length_c   1.000
_cell.angle_alpha   90.00
_cell.angle_beta   90.00
_cell.angle_gamma   90.00
#
_symmetry.space_group_name_H-M   'P 1'
#
loop_
_entity.id
_entity.type
_entity.pdbx_description
1 polymer ?
#
loop_
_entity_poly.entity_id
_entity_poly.type
_entity_poly.pdbx_seq_one_letter_code
_entity_poly.pdbx_strand_id
1 'polypeptide(L)'
;MTAPAQILHILKKDAWHLYPEIANHLAMLIAFGWVMPKTWTGGPGSMDQTTQLIGMALHVLLPTAWVILVSRLVHDESLVGDRQFWLTRPYRWETLLGAKVLFLAVFVWLPLLVMQMYLLHHAGLAVVAGIPGLLKSLGLTVGIVFLPLMANAAVTSGFGKMALTLLGSFLYLLLLGTGTAQLSAFQETPPYVSKFVAGLAAVLISGIIAFQYRRRRTVESRWMLAGTALMACVLVLLGPAGLLFRHAYPEITAAADVHPQMSFNMDPAHGQPGVGAPFLMRGNVFLLLPVTVSGVPAEMELEGKAIQMRLEGADGFRWDSTWQIFPGMVENGPAYFGVVMPHSAFAKVGVAPMTVTLTMAVSELRKGMPEAVVSRMDGYRTPGGGVCSFLPEQFMLPVCRYPMPGPELTLISAPVIQTPCGLDSPATTEQTGTPGLAALAGVQHLPIVLDPVLPMGLRFQTRGAGPNQAPRVNALCPGTTVTFAPFGRVSDFRMELSQVGVKLGDYVRHGRVGPVE
;
A
#
# COMPACT_ATOMS: atom_id res chain seq x y z
N MET A 1 -19.19 43.44 -9.64
CA MET A 1 -18.00 42.61 -9.91
C MET A 1 -18.45 41.33 -10.60
N THR A 2 -17.74 40.88 -11.64
CA THR A 2 -17.96 39.55 -12.23
C THR A 2 -17.46 38.48 -11.25
N ALA A 3 -18.02 37.27 -11.33
CA ALA A 3 -17.58 36.13 -10.51
C ALA A 3 -16.05 35.90 -10.50
N PRO A 4 -15.32 35.93 -11.64
CA PRO A 4 -13.86 35.76 -11.63
C PRO A 4 -13.12 36.91 -10.95
N ALA A 5 -13.55 38.17 -11.14
CA ALA A 5 -12.93 39.32 -10.50
C ALA A 5 -13.05 39.26 -8.96
N GLN A 6 -14.18 38.75 -8.47
CA GLN A 6 -14.42 38.56 -7.04
C GLN A 6 -13.55 37.45 -6.46
N ILE A 7 -13.40 36.31 -7.16
CA ILE A 7 -12.51 35.21 -6.75
C ILE A 7 -11.07 35.70 -6.60
N LEU A 8 -10.54 36.42 -7.60
CA LEU A 8 -9.18 36.96 -7.57
C LEU A 8 -8.98 38.00 -6.46
N HIS A 9 -9.99 38.83 -6.19
CA HIS A 9 -9.95 39.78 -5.09
C HIS A 9 -9.87 39.08 -3.73
N ILE A 10 -10.68 38.04 -3.49
CA ILE A 10 -10.63 37.23 -2.26
C ILE A 10 -9.28 36.53 -2.14
N LEU A 11 -8.80 35.91 -3.21
CA LEU A 11 -7.49 35.25 -3.26
C LEU A 11 -6.35 36.20 -2.88
N LYS A 12 -6.31 37.39 -3.48
CA LYS A 12 -5.27 38.39 -3.19
C LYS A 12 -5.32 38.78 -1.71
N LYS A 13 -6.51 39.07 -1.19
CA LYS A 13 -6.71 39.41 0.22
C LYS A 13 -6.22 38.29 1.15
N ASP A 14 -6.60 37.04 0.89
CA ASP A 14 -6.19 35.88 1.69
C ASP A 14 -4.67 35.64 1.60
N ALA A 15 -4.06 35.79 0.42
CA ALA A 15 -2.62 35.66 0.21
C ALA A 15 -1.81 36.70 0.99
N TRP A 16 -2.29 37.95 1.02
CA TRP A 16 -1.66 39.01 1.81
C TRP A 16 -1.83 38.79 3.31
N HIS A 17 -2.94 38.23 3.76
CA HIS A 17 -3.15 37.98 5.19
C HIS A 17 -2.35 36.77 5.70
N LEU A 18 -2.24 35.72 4.88
CA LEU A 18 -1.61 34.43 5.25
C LEU A 18 -0.18 34.28 4.71
N TYR A 19 0.46 35.37 4.29
CA TYR A 19 1.82 35.32 3.76
C TYR A 19 2.86 34.67 4.70
N PRO A 20 2.79 34.81 6.06
CA PRO A 20 3.76 34.16 6.93
C PRO A 20 3.60 32.63 6.93
N GLU A 21 2.36 32.14 6.96
CA GLU A 21 2.05 30.71 6.89
C GLU A 21 2.42 30.12 5.52
N ILE A 22 2.16 30.86 4.44
CA ILE A 22 2.60 30.48 3.09
C ILE A 22 4.13 30.40 3.04
N ALA A 23 4.83 31.43 3.51
CA ALA A 23 6.29 31.47 3.50
C ALA A 23 6.90 30.32 4.32
N ASN A 24 6.35 30.04 5.50
CA ASN A 24 6.77 28.91 6.33
C ASN A 24 6.55 27.56 5.63
N HIS A 25 5.38 27.37 4.99
CA HIS A 25 5.11 26.16 4.22
C HIS A 25 6.10 25.97 3.06
N LEU A 26 6.35 27.03 2.29
CA LEU A 26 7.32 27.00 1.18
C LEU A 26 8.74 26.72 1.68
N ALA A 27 9.15 27.33 2.79
CA ALA A 27 10.46 27.06 3.41
C ALA A 27 10.59 25.59 3.82
N MET A 28 9.55 25.00 4.42
CA MET A 28 9.53 23.57 4.77
C MET A 28 9.59 22.66 3.53
N LEU A 29 8.91 23.01 2.43
CA LEU A 29 9.00 22.27 1.17
C LEU A 29 10.40 22.34 0.55
N ILE A 30 11.04 23.51 0.58
CA ILE A 30 12.42 23.69 0.11
C ILE A 30 13.37 22.85 0.97
N ALA A 31 13.23 22.91 2.30
CA ALA A 31 14.02 22.08 3.22
C ALA A 31 13.81 20.58 2.97
N PHE A 32 12.56 20.15 2.73
CA PHE A 32 12.23 18.76 2.39
C PHE A 32 12.90 18.34 1.09
N GLY A 33 12.80 19.16 0.04
CA GLY A 33 13.47 18.94 -1.24
C GLY A 33 14.99 18.82 -1.11
N TRP A 34 15.61 19.55 -0.17
CA TRP A 34 17.05 19.51 0.08
C TRP A 34 17.50 18.28 0.90
N VAL A 35 16.68 17.85 1.85
CA VAL A 35 17.02 16.78 2.81
C VAL A 35 16.75 15.39 2.22
N MET A 36 15.62 15.18 1.55
CA MET A 36 15.20 13.85 1.08
C MET A 36 16.19 13.18 0.11
N PRO A 37 16.84 13.87 -0.84
CA PRO A 37 17.80 13.21 -1.72
C PRO A 37 18.95 12.50 -0.99
N LYS A 38 19.30 12.99 0.21
CA LYS A 38 20.35 12.41 1.06
C LYS A 38 19.89 11.15 1.79
N THR A 39 18.58 10.93 1.92
CA THR A 39 18.02 9.74 2.56
C THR A 39 17.88 8.56 1.59
N TRP A 40 17.95 8.79 0.28
CA TRP A 40 17.89 7.69 -0.70
C TRP A 40 19.18 6.85 -0.77
N THR A 41 20.27 7.33 -0.17
CA THR A 41 21.61 6.73 -0.27
C THR A 41 22.01 5.93 0.97
N GLY A 42 21.10 5.59 1.88
CA GLY A 42 21.46 4.86 3.09
C GLY A 42 20.48 3.73 3.44
N GLY A 43 21.01 2.53 3.63
CA GLY A 43 20.43 1.57 4.57
C GLY A 43 20.64 2.00 6.05
N PRO A 44 20.12 1.23 7.02
CA PRO A 44 19.93 1.65 8.42
C PRO A 44 21.16 2.03 9.28
N GLY A 45 22.34 2.28 8.70
CA GLY A 45 23.57 2.54 9.47
C GLY A 45 24.60 3.49 8.83
N SER A 46 24.40 3.93 7.57
CA SER A 46 25.34 4.83 6.86
C SER A 46 24.84 6.28 6.78
N MET A 47 23.78 6.62 7.51
CA MET A 47 23.23 7.96 7.53
C MET A 47 23.75 8.77 8.71
N ASP A 48 24.09 10.01 8.43
CA ASP A 48 24.15 11.06 9.45
C ASP A 48 22.77 11.14 10.14
N GLN A 49 22.77 10.80 11.44
CA GLN A 49 21.57 10.76 12.29
C GLN A 49 20.81 12.10 12.25
N THR A 50 21.52 13.22 12.08
CA THR A 50 20.88 14.54 12.06
C THR A 50 20.01 14.73 10.81
N THR A 51 20.49 14.34 9.63
CA THR A 51 19.73 14.36 8.38
C THR A 51 18.47 13.48 8.47
N GLN A 52 18.58 12.30 9.08
CA GLN A 52 17.43 11.41 9.28
C GLN A 52 16.38 12.02 10.22
N LEU A 53 16.82 12.60 11.35
CA LEU A 53 15.93 13.28 12.30
C LEU A 53 15.23 14.48 11.67
N ILE A 54 15.93 15.30 10.90
CA ILE A 54 15.34 16.43 10.16
C ILE A 54 14.32 15.91 9.15
N GLY A 55 14.65 14.84 8.42
CA GLY A 55 13.73 14.21 7.48
C GLY A 55 12.44 13.72 8.16
N MET A 56 12.56 13.03 9.29
CA MET A 56 11.41 12.59 10.11
C MET A 56 10.60 13.78 10.63
N ALA A 57 11.25 14.82 11.13
CA ALA A 57 10.59 16.02 11.61
C ALA A 57 9.79 16.71 10.49
N LEU A 58 10.35 16.84 9.29
CA LEU A 58 9.67 17.47 8.15
C LEU A 58 8.43 16.68 7.69
N HIS A 59 8.44 15.35 7.79
CA HIS A 59 7.25 14.52 7.53
C HIS A 59 6.09 14.82 8.48
N VAL A 60 6.36 15.35 9.68
CA VAL A 60 5.35 15.74 10.67
C VAL A 60 5.00 17.23 10.57
N LEU A 61 6.02 18.08 10.39
CA LEU A 61 5.86 19.54 10.34
C LEU A 61 5.09 20.00 9.10
N LEU A 62 5.28 19.37 7.93
CA LEU A 62 4.55 19.73 6.71
C LEU A 62 3.03 19.53 6.84
N PRO A 63 2.52 18.35 7.25
CA PRO A 63 1.09 18.19 7.53
C PRO A 63 0.57 19.14 8.61
N THR A 64 1.39 19.44 9.62
CA THR A 64 1.02 20.40 10.68
C THR A 64 0.86 21.81 10.11
N ALA A 65 1.76 22.23 9.22
CA ALA A 65 1.65 23.51 8.51
C ALA A 65 0.39 23.56 7.64
N TRP A 66 0.01 22.45 6.99
CA TRP A 66 -1.25 22.38 6.24
C TRP A 66 -2.47 22.54 7.12
N VAL A 67 -2.51 21.89 8.29
CA VAL A 67 -3.59 22.05 9.27
C VAL A 67 -3.75 23.52 9.65
N ILE A 68 -2.65 24.20 10.00
CA ILE A 68 -2.66 25.61 10.39
C ILE A 68 -3.13 26.47 9.22
N LEU A 69 -2.51 26.33 8.04
CA LEU A 69 -2.84 27.14 6.86
C LEU A 69 -4.31 26.97 6.43
N VAL A 70 -4.79 25.73 6.31
CA VAL A 70 -6.18 25.44 5.92
C VAL A 70 -7.17 25.93 6.98
N SER A 71 -6.86 25.76 8.26
CA SER A 71 -7.72 26.24 9.35
C SER A 71 -7.93 27.75 9.27
N ARG A 72 -6.83 28.52 9.14
CA ARG A 72 -6.88 29.98 9.07
C ARG A 72 -7.56 30.46 7.79
N LEU A 73 -7.25 29.83 6.66
CA LEU A 73 -7.88 30.13 5.38
C LEU A 73 -9.41 30.04 5.42
N VAL A 74 -9.95 29.04 6.13
CA VAL A 74 -11.40 28.84 6.28
C VAL A 74 -11.98 29.69 7.42
N HIS A 75 -11.26 29.85 8.54
CA HIS A 75 -11.76 30.58 9.71
C HIS A 75 -11.70 32.11 9.57
N ASP A 76 -10.86 32.66 8.69
CA ASP A 76 -10.87 34.09 8.36
C ASP A 76 -12.24 34.58 7.88
N GLU A 77 -13.02 33.67 7.28
CA GLU A 77 -14.41 33.89 6.88
C GLU A 77 -15.29 32.78 7.51
N SER A 78 -15.16 32.63 8.83
CA SER A 78 -15.70 31.52 9.62
C SER A 78 -17.19 31.29 9.39
N LEU A 79 -17.57 30.19 8.73
CA LEU A 79 -18.95 29.77 8.45
C LEU A 79 -19.81 29.50 9.70
N VAL A 80 -19.17 29.44 10.87
CA VAL A 80 -19.78 29.08 12.16
C VAL A 80 -19.33 30.07 13.23
N GLY A 81 -20.27 30.49 14.09
CA GLY A 81 -20.00 31.37 15.22
C GLY A 81 -20.61 32.76 15.04
N ASP A 82 -20.15 33.69 15.87
CA ASP A 82 -20.81 35.00 16.06
C ASP A 82 -20.23 36.08 15.14
N ARG A 83 -19.09 35.82 14.49
CA ARG A 83 -18.43 36.71 13.52
C ARG A 83 -18.92 36.46 12.10
N GLN A 84 -20.23 36.59 11.89
CA GLN A 84 -20.89 36.28 10.62
C GLN A 84 -20.75 37.41 9.59
N PHE A 85 -19.55 37.55 9.01
CA PHE A 85 -19.23 38.60 8.06
C PHE A 85 -20.13 38.62 6.80
N TRP A 86 -20.70 37.47 6.41
CA TRP A 86 -21.62 37.40 5.26
C TRP A 86 -22.98 38.08 5.47
N LEU A 87 -23.37 38.40 6.71
CA LEU A 87 -24.62 39.12 6.96
C LEU A 87 -24.53 40.56 6.46
N THR A 88 -23.32 41.15 6.50
CA THR A 88 -23.09 42.54 6.09
C THR A 88 -22.54 42.65 4.67
N ARG A 89 -21.95 41.58 4.11
CA ARG A 89 -21.50 41.51 2.71
C ARG A 89 -21.91 40.19 2.06
N PRO A 90 -22.97 40.16 1.22
CA PRO A 90 -23.47 38.92 0.63
C PRO A 90 -22.54 38.44 -0.50
N TYR A 91 -21.52 37.66 -0.15
CA TYR A 91 -20.75 36.90 -1.12
C TYR A 91 -21.54 35.67 -1.59
N ARG A 92 -21.52 35.42 -2.90
CA ARG A 92 -22.02 34.17 -3.49
C ARG A 92 -21.15 33.01 -3.02
N TRP A 93 -21.77 31.93 -2.53
CA TRP A 93 -21.06 30.80 -1.92
C TRP A 93 -20.09 30.13 -2.92
N GLU A 94 -20.43 30.13 -4.21
CA GLU A 94 -19.59 29.59 -5.30
C GLU A 94 -18.27 30.35 -5.41
N THR A 95 -18.35 31.68 -5.38
CA THR A 95 -17.16 32.55 -5.49
C THR A 95 -16.27 32.46 -4.25
N LEU A 96 -16.88 32.26 -3.07
CA LEU A 96 -16.15 32.10 -1.82
C LEU A 96 -15.41 30.76 -1.80
N LEU A 97 -16.13 29.65 -2.01
CA LEU A 97 -15.53 28.31 -2.05
C LEU A 97 -14.49 28.19 -3.17
N GLY A 98 -14.79 28.73 -4.36
CA GLY A 98 -13.88 28.77 -5.49
C GLY A 98 -12.57 29.50 -5.17
N ALA A 99 -12.62 30.61 -4.43
CA ALA A 99 -11.43 31.33 -3.99
C ALA A 99 -10.58 30.50 -3.01
N LYS A 100 -11.21 29.79 -2.05
CA LYS A 100 -10.48 28.91 -1.11
C LYS A 100 -9.80 27.73 -1.82
N VAL A 101 -10.48 27.10 -2.77
CA VAL A 101 -9.91 26.02 -3.58
C VAL A 101 -8.76 26.54 -4.44
N LEU A 102 -8.92 27.71 -5.08
CA LEU A 102 -7.86 28.33 -5.88
C LEU A 102 -6.64 28.70 -5.03
N PHE A 103 -6.86 29.17 -3.79
CA PHE A 103 -5.78 29.44 -2.85
C PHE A 103 -4.95 28.17 -2.57
N LEU A 104 -5.62 27.06 -2.24
CA LEU A 104 -4.91 25.78 -1.99
C LEU A 104 -4.20 25.28 -3.24
N ALA A 105 -4.82 25.43 -4.41
CA ALA A 105 -4.21 25.05 -5.68
C ALA A 105 -2.90 25.80 -5.94
N VAL A 106 -2.90 27.13 -5.74
CA VAL A 106 -1.74 27.99 -6.06
C VAL A 106 -0.66 27.93 -4.99
N PHE A 107 -1.01 27.95 -3.70
CA PHE A 107 -0.03 28.12 -2.61
C PHE A 107 0.33 26.82 -1.90
N VAL A 108 -0.34 25.71 -2.18
CA VAL A 108 -0.08 24.42 -1.53
C VAL A 108 0.17 23.32 -2.56
N TRP A 109 -0.78 23.05 -3.44
CA TRP A 109 -0.71 21.92 -4.37
C TRP A 109 0.33 22.14 -5.48
N LEU A 110 0.38 23.34 -6.06
CA LEU A 110 1.37 23.67 -7.09
C LEU A 110 2.81 23.62 -6.52
N PRO A 111 3.15 24.25 -5.39
CA PRO A 111 4.47 24.12 -4.78
C PRO A 111 4.84 22.68 -4.41
N LEU A 112 3.87 21.91 -3.88
CA LEU A 112 4.07 20.49 -3.59
C LEU A 112 4.42 19.70 -4.87
N LEU A 113 3.69 19.94 -5.96
CA LEU A 113 3.95 19.31 -7.25
C LEU A 113 5.32 19.71 -7.82
N VAL A 114 5.70 20.98 -7.70
CA VAL A 114 7.04 21.47 -8.11
C VAL A 114 8.14 20.80 -7.30
N MET A 115 7.97 20.69 -5.98
CA MET A 115 8.91 19.99 -5.10
C MET A 115 9.03 18.50 -5.50
N GLN A 116 7.92 17.83 -5.79
CA GLN A 116 7.93 16.44 -6.24
C GLN A 116 8.63 16.27 -7.60
N MET A 117 8.39 17.16 -8.56
CA MET A 117 9.11 17.17 -9.84
C MET A 117 10.62 17.37 -9.63
N TYR A 118 11.01 18.25 -8.71
CA TYR A 118 12.41 18.46 -8.33
C TYR A 118 13.03 17.18 -7.74
N LEU A 119 12.32 16.47 -6.84
CA LEU A 119 12.81 15.22 -6.28
C LEU A 119 13.00 14.13 -7.35
N LEU A 120 12.04 13.97 -8.28
CA LEU A 120 12.21 13.04 -9.40
C LEU A 120 13.43 13.37 -10.26
N HIS A 121 13.63 14.66 -10.57
CA HIS A 121 14.80 15.12 -11.33
C HIS A 121 16.10 14.79 -10.59
N HIS A 122 16.18 15.12 -9.30
CA HIS A 122 17.37 14.87 -8.48
C HIS A 122 17.64 13.38 -8.25
N ALA A 123 16.62 12.52 -8.32
CA ALA A 123 16.79 11.07 -8.29
C ALA A 123 17.34 10.49 -9.61
N GLY A 124 17.48 11.29 -10.66
CA GLY A 124 17.88 10.84 -12.00
C GLY A 124 16.73 10.25 -12.83
N LEU A 125 15.49 10.44 -12.37
CA LEU A 125 14.28 9.87 -12.96
C LEU A 125 13.67 10.82 -14.01
N ALA A 126 12.94 10.26 -14.97
CA ALA A 126 12.27 11.03 -16.01
C ALA A 126 11.03 11.76 -15.44
N VAL A 127 11.12 13.09 -15.30
CA VAL A 127 10.05 13.91 -14.71
C VAL A 127 8.74 13.79 -15.49
N VAL A 128 8.79 13.86 -16.83
CA VAL A 128 7.60 13.83 -17.70
C VAL A 128 6.87 12.49 -17.60
N ALA A 129 7.61 11.37 -17.55
CA ALA A 129 7.03 10.05 -17.38
C ALA A 129 6.37 9.87 -16.00
N GLY A 130 6.84 10.60 -14.99
CA GLY A 130 6.29 10.58 -13.63
C GLY A 130 5.01 11.39 -13.43
N ILE A 131 4.64 12.30 -14.35
CA ILE A 131 3.48 13.21 -14.17
C ILE A 131 2.18 12.48 -13.81
N PRO A 132 1.76 11.38 -14.47
CA PRO A 132 0.54 10.67 -14.12
C PRO A 132 0.56 10.15 -12.67
N GLY A 133 1.71 9.65 -12.22
CA GLY A 133 1.93 9.20 -10.85
C GLY A 133 1.86 10.34 -9.85
N LEU A 134 2.45 11.49 -10.17
CA LEU A 134 2.37 12.70 -9.36
C LEU A 134 0.94 13.22 -9.23
N LEU A 135 0.18 13.27 -10.33
CA LEU A 135 -1.22 13.70 -10.33
C LEU A 135 -2.09 12.75 -9.50
N LYS A 136 -1.84 11.44 -9.60
CA LYS A 136 -2.51 10.44 -8.76
C LYS A 136 -2.19 10.63 -7.28
N SER A 137 -0.91 10.85 -6.93
CA SER A 137 -0.47 11.13 -5.56
C SER A 137 -1.09 12.42 -5.01
N LEU A 138 -1.13 13.48 -5.82
CA LEU A 138 -1.77 14.73 -5.47
C LEU A 138 -3.27 14.55 -5.25
N GLY A 139 -3.96 13.83 -6.15
CA GLY A 139 -5.39 13.52 -5.99
C GLY A 139 -5.69 12.75 -4.71
N LEU A 140 -4.86 11.76 -4.37
CA LEU A 140 -4.97 11.02 -3.10
C LEU A 140 -4.71 11.92 -1.89
N THR A 141 -3.69 12.78 -1.95
CA THR A 141 -3.37 13.74 -0.88
C THR A 141 -4.53 14.73 -0.68
N VAL A 142 -5.13 15.24 -1.77
CA VAL A 142 -6.33 16.09 -1.70
C VAL A 142 -7.49 15.34 -1.07
N GLY A 143 -7.76 14.12 -1.53
CA GLY A 143 -8.88 13.30 -1.05
C GLY A 143 -8.78 12.90 0.43
N ILE A 144 -7.58 12.52 0.88
CA ILE A 144 -7.36 11.94 2.20
C ILE A 144 -6.97 13.02 3.24
N VAL A 145 -6.26 14.07 2.83
CA VAL A 145 -5.76 15.11 3.75
C VAL A 145 -6.58 16.38 3.63
N PHE A 146 -6.56 17.04 2.47
CA PHE A 146 -7.14 18.38 2.35
C PHE A 146 -8.66 18.42 2.48
N LEU A 147 -9.38 17.45 1.90
CA LEU A 147 -10.84 17.41 1.99
C LEU A 147 -11.33 17.23 3.45
N PRO A 148 -10.85 16.26 4.24
CA PRO A 148 -11.22 16.16 5.66
C PRO A 148 -10.82 17.39 6.49
N LEU A 149 -9.66 18.00 6.22
CA LEU A 149 -9.24 19.22 6.90
C LEU A 149 -10.18 20.40 6.60
N MET A 150 -10.52 20.60 5.33
CA MET A 150 -11.48 21.63 4.92
C MET A 150 -12.87 21.40 5.52
N ALA A 151 -13.33 20.14 5.54
CA ALA A 151 -14.62 19.79 6.12
C ALA A 151 -14.66 20.10 7.63
N ASN A 152 -13.62 19.71 8.37
CA ASN A 152 -13.49 20.03 9.80
C ASN A 152 -13.41 21.53 10.04
N ALA A 153 -12.62 22.26 9.25
CA ALA A 153 -12.51 23.71 9.35
C ALA A 153 -13.86 24.41 9.08
N ALA A 154 -14.63 23.93 8.10
CA ALA A 154 -15.92 24.52 7.71
C ALA A 154 -17.05 24.32 8.75
N VAL A 155 -16.94 23.31 9.63
CA VAL A 155 -17.94 23.03 10.68
C VAL A 155 -17.52 23.51 12.08
N THR A 156 -16.38 24.17 12.18
CA THR A 156 -15.82 24.71 13.44
C THR A 156 -15.74 26.23 13.41
N SER A 157 -15.83 26.85 14.59
CA SER A 157 -15.88 28.32 14.72
C SER A 157 -14.52 28.96 15.00
N GLY A 158 -13.45 28.19 15.05
CA GLY A 158 -12.12 28.69 15.40
C GLY A 158 -11.11 27.57 15.66
N PHE A 159 -9.83 27.94 15.76
CA PHE A 159 -8.70 27.01 15.79
C PHE A 159 -8.76 26.01 16.94
N GLY A 160 -9.01 26.46 18.18
CA GLY A 160 -9.07 25.56 19.34
C GLY A 160 -10.15 24.47 19.21
N LYS A 161 -11.33 24.83 18.69
CA LYS A 161 -12.39 23.85 18.42
C LYS A 161 -12.00 22.91 17.27
N MET A 162 -11.33 23.42 16.24
CA MET A 162 -10.82 22.59 15.14
C MET A 162 -9.78 21.58 15.59
N ALA A 163 -8.81 21.99 16.41
CA ALA A 163 -7.82 21.08 16.96
C ALA A 163 -8.48 19.95 17.76
N LEU A 164 -9.45 20.28 18.61
CA LEU A 164 -10.20 19.29 19.38
C LEU A 164 -11.05 18.37 18.48
N THR A 165 -11.71 18.90 17.43
CA THR A 165 -12.46 18.07 16.49
C THR A 165 -11.57 17.17 15.64
N LEU A 166 -10.37 17.63 15.27
CA LEU A 166 -9.40 16.80 14.55
C LEU A 166 -8.90 15.66 15.43
N LEU A 167 -8.57 15.94 16.70
CA LEU A 167 -8.21 14.91 17.67
C LEU A 167 -9.35 13.91 17.89
N GLY A 168 -10.58 14.41 18.10
CA GLY A 168 -11.77 13.56 18.23
C GLY A 168 -12.03 12.71 16.98
N SER A 169 -11.88 13.30 15.79
CA SER A 169 -12.01 12.59 14.52
C SER A 169 -10.92 11.53 14.34
N PHE A 170 -9.68 11.83 14.72
CA PHE A 170 -8.58 10.88 14.69
C PHE A 170 -8.85 9.68 15.62
N LEU A 171 -9.23 9.94 16.88
CA LEU A 171 -9.58 8.88 17.84
C LEU A 171 -10.78 8.06 17.37
N TYR A 172 -11.80 8.71 16.80
CA TYR A 172 -12.96 8.04 16.24
C TYR A 172 -12.59 7.12 15.06
N LEU A 173 -11.79 7.61 14.11
CA LEU A 173 -11.31 6.82 12.97
C LEU A 173 -10.36 5.71 13.41
N LEU A 174 -9.54 5.93 14.44
CA LEU A 174 -8.68 4.91 15.02
C LEU A 174 -9.50 3.79 15.67
N LEU A 175 -10.49 4.12 16.48
CA LEU A 175 -11.38 3.14 17.11
C LEU A 175 -12.22 2.38 16.08
N LEU A 176 -12.78 3.09 15.10
CA LEU A 176 -13.49 2.46 13.98
C LEU A 176 -12.56 1.56 13.18
N GLY A 177 -11.39 2.05 12.77
CA GLY A 177 -10.41 1.32 11.97
C GLY A 177 -9.92 0.06 12.67
N THR A 178 -9.53 0.18 13.94
CA THR A 178 -9.13 -0.97 14.77
C THR A 178 -10.28 -1.94 14.97
N GLY A 179 -11.49 -1.47 15.29
CA GLY A 179 -12.68 -2.31 15.40
C GLY A 179 -12.99 -3.06 14.11
N THR A 180 -12.95 -2.36 12.96
CA THR A 180 -13.12 -2.99 11.64
C THR A 180 -12.03 -4.02 11.36
N ALA A 181 -10.76 -3.69 11.60
CA ALA A 181 -9.64 -4.60 11.35
C ALA A 181 -9.68 -5.85 12.23
N GLN A 182 -10.19 -5.74 13.47
CA GLN A 182 -10.39 -6.88 14.36
C GLN A 182 -11.57 -7.76 13.90
N LEU A 183 -12.68 -7.15 13.46
CA LEU A 183 -13.86 -7.88 12.99
C LEU A 183 -13.65 -8.51 11.61
N SER A 184 -12.90 -7.83 10.74
CA SER A 184 -12.49 -8.30 9.43
C SER A 184 -11.11 -8.95 9.46
N ALA A 185 -10.63 -9.36 10.64
CA ALA A 185 -9.33 -10.00 10.75
C ALA A 185 -9.28 -11.21 9.81
N PHE A 186 -8.25 -11.27 8.98
CA PHE A 186 -8.07 -12.27 7.92
C PHE A 186 -9.03 -12.19 6.75
N GLN A 187 -10.02 -11.28 6.73
CA GLN A 187 -10.86 -11.06 5.55
C GLN A 187 -10.11 -10.22 4.53
N GLU A 188 -10.05 -10.71 3.29
CA GLU A 188 -9.54 -9.93 2.18
C GLU A 188 -10.65 -9.04 1.61
N THR A 189 -10.34 -7.77 1.34
CA THR A 189 -11.30 -6.89 0.67
C THR A 189 -11.27 -7.14 -0.85
N PRO A 190 -12.42 -7.24 -1.53
CA PRO A 190 -12.42 -7.45 -2.98
C PRO A 190 -11.64 -6.37 -3.72
N PRO A 191 -11.02 -6.70 -4.87
CA PRO A 191 -10.34 -5.71 -5.67
C PRO A 191 -11.33 -4.60 -6.04
N TYR A 192 -10.85 -3.35 -6.07
CA TYR A 192 -11.63 -2.13 -6.34
C TYR A 192 -12.51 -1.59 -5.20
N VAL A 193 -12.91 -2.38 -4.20
CA VAL A 193 -13.80 -1.91 -3.11
C VAL A 193 -13.15 -0.79 -2.32
N SER A 194 -11.88 -0.93 -1.95
CA SER A 194 -11.14 0.11 -1.22
C SER A 194 -11.08 1.43 -2.00
N LYS A 195 -10.80 1.36 -3.31
CA LYS A 195 -10.79 2.53 -4.22
C LYS A 195 -12.18 3.15 -4.35
N PHE A 196 -13.22 2.33 -4.47
CA PHE A 196 -14.61 2.78 -4.56
C PHE A 196 -15.06 3.47 -3.27
N VAL A 197 -14.82 2.87 -2.11
CA VAL A 197 -15.17 3.44 -0.80
C VAL A 197 -14.42 4.76 -0.57
N ALA A 198 -13.13 4.82 -0.89
CA ALA A 198 -12.35 6.06 -0.81
C ALA A 198 -12.89 7.15 -1.75
N GLY A 199 -13.22 6.80 -2.99
CA GLY A 199 -13.83 7.73 -3.96
C GLY A 199 -15.20 8.24 -3.51
N LEU A 200 -16.06 7.35 -3.01
CA LEU A 200 -17.37 7.70 -2.46
C LEU A 200 -17.24 8.63 -1.25
N ALA A 201 -16.33 8.33 -0.32
CA ALA A 201 -16.07 9.18 0.84
C ALA A 201 -15.61 10.59 0.41
N ALA A 202 -14.70 10.70 -0.56
CA ALA A 202 -14.24 11.98 -1.10
C ALA A 202 -15.39 12.80 -1.72
N VAL A 203 -16.29 12.15 -2.49
CA VAL A 203 -17.47 12.78 -3.07
C VAL A 203 -18.43 13.27 -1.98
N LEU A 204 -18.72 12.45 -0.98
CA LEU A 204 -19.62 12.82 0.13
C LEU A 204 -19.06 13.97 0.95
N ILE A 205 -17.76 13.94 1.31
CA ILE A 205 -17.10 15.02 2.04
C ILE A 205 -17.13 16.33 1.24
N SER A 206 -16.86 16.27 -0.08
CA SER A 206 -16.96 17.44 -0.97
C SER A 206 -18.39 18.00 -1.00
N GLY A 207 -19.39 17.11 -1.07
CA GLY A 207 -20.80 17.47 -0.99
C GLY A 207 -21.16 18.13 0.34
N ILE A 208 -20.63 17.64 1.46
CA ILE A 208 -20.83 18.23 2.79
C ILE A 208 -20.21 19.63 2.87
N ILE A 209 -19.01 19.83 2.33
CA ILE A 209 -18.38 21.17 2.26
C ILE A 209 -19.28 22.11 1.45
N ALA A 210 -19.69 21.72 0.25
CA ALA A 210 -20.56 22.54 -0.59
C ALA A 210 -21.91 22.84 0.10
N PHE A 211 -22.50 21.83 0.75
CA PHE A 211 -23.73 21.97 1.55
C PHE A 211 -23.55 22.98 2.69
N GLN A 212 -22.43 22.90 3.41
CA GLN A 212 -22.09 23.80 4.50
C GLN A 212 -21.88 25.24 4.02
N TYR A 213 -21.22 25.45 2.87
CA TYR A 213 -21.09 26.79 2.27
C TYR A 213 -22.42 27.37 1.75
N ARG A 214 -23.31 26.51 1.23
CA ARG A 214 -24.60 26.93 0.65
C ARG A 214 -25.70 27.15 1.68
N ARG A 215 -25.91 26.17 2.57
CA ARG A 215 -27.03 26.14 3.54
C ARG A 215 -26.63 26.57 4.95
N ARG A 216 -25.34 26.51 5.28
CA ARG A 216 -24.77 26.90 6.59
C ARG A 216 -25.40 26.17 7.78
N ARG A 217 -25.93 24.97 7.57
CA ARG A 217 -26.51 24.12 8.60
C ARG A 217 -25.42 23.23 9.21
N THR A 218 -24.82 23.74 10.28
CA THR A 218 -23.65 23.15 10.93
C THR A 218 -23.93 21.80 11.59
N VAL A 219 -25.06 21.70 12.30
CA VAL A 219 -25.44 20.47 13.01
C VAL A 219 -25.66 19.32 12.03
N GLU A 220 -26.40 19.57 10.95
CA GLU A 220 -26.63 18.59 9.89
C GLU A 220 -25.29 18.16 9.25
N SER A 221 -24.44 19.12 8.89
CA SER A 221 -23.13 18.83 8.28
C SER A 221 -22.21 17.99 9.19
N ARG A 222 -22.24 18.21 10.51
CA ARG A 222 -21.47 17.42 11.49
C ARG A 222 -21.94 15.97 11.54
N TRP A 223 -23.25 15.74 11.58
CA TRP A 223 -23.81 14.39 11.55
C TRP A 223 -23.54 13.67 10.23
N MET A 224 -23.63 14.38 9.09
CA MET A 224 -23.27 13.83 7.79
C MET A 224 -21.78 13.42 7.73
N LEU A 225 -20.89 14.23 8.31
CA LEU A 225 -19.45 13.93 8.34
C LEU A 225 -19.15 12.68 9.18
N ALA A 226 -19.72 12.59 10.39
CA ALA A 226 -19.59 11.40 11.25
C ALA A 226 -20.19 10.15 10.57
N GLY A 227 -21.38 10.29 9.97
CA GLY A 227 -22.06 9.21 9.25
C GLY A 227 -21.28 8.68 8.05
N THR A 228 -20.48 9.53 7.38
CA THR A 228 -19.68 9.12 6.21
C THR A 228 -18.63 8.07 6.57
N ALA A 229 -17.91 8.25 7.68
CA ALA A 229 -16.91 7.29 8.15
C ALA A 229 -17.56 5.98 8.62
N LEU A 230 -18.67 6.07 9.37
CA LEU A 230 -19.43 4.90 9.78
C LEU A 230 -19.95 4.09 8.58
N MET A 231 -20.48 4.77 7.57
CA MET A 231 -20.97 4.14 6.34
C MET A 231 -19.84 3.41 5.61
N ALA A 232 -18.63 4.00 5.54
CA ALA A 232 -17.47 3.33 4.95
C ALA A 232 -17.13 2.02 5.70
N CYS A 233 -17.15 2.03 7.04
CA CYS A 233 -16.95 0.83 7.85
C CYS A 233 -18.04 -0.23 7.60
N VAL A 234 -19.31 0.18 7.54
CA VAL A 234 -20.44 -0.72 7.26
C VAL A 234 -20.31 -1.35 5.88
N LEU A 235 -19.91 -0.59 4.85
CA LEU A 235 -19.71 -1.11 3.50
C LEU A 235 -18.57 -2.14 3.43
N VAL A 236 -17.50 -1.96 4.22
CA VAL A 236 -16.40 -2.93 4.30
C VAL A 236 -16.83 -4.21 5.03
N LEU A 237 -17.57 -4.09 6.14
CA LEU A 237 -17.95 -5.23 6.98
C LEU A 237 -19.14 -6.03 6.43
N LEU A 238 -20.14 -5.36 5.86
CA LEU A 238 -21.40 -5.96 5.42
C LEU A 238 -21.54 -6.01 3.89
N GLY A 239 -20.53 -5.52 3.15
CA GLY A 239 -20.54 -5.56 1.70
C GLY A 239 -20.61 -6.99 1.16
N PRO A 240 -21.19 -7.21 -0.04
CA PRO A 240 -21.33 -8.54 -0.63
C PRO A 240 -20.00 -9.04 -1.21
N ALA A 241 -18.98 -9.21 -0.34
CA ALA A 241 -17.62 -9.53 -0.74
C ALA A 241 -17.54 -10.75 -1.64
N GLY A 242 -18.31 -11.81 -1.32
CA GLY A 242 -18.34 -13.03 -2.14
C GLY A 242 -18.80 -12.80 -3.59
N LEU A 243 -19.81 -11.95 -3.81
CA LEU A 243 -20.27 -11.63 -5.17
C LEU A 243 -19.22 -10.78 -5.92
N LEU A 244 -18.63 -9.81 -5.22
CA LEU A 244 -17.61 -8.93 -5.81
C LEU A 244 -16.33 -9.70 -6.18
N PHE A 245 -15.90 -10.65 -5.34
CA PHE A 245 -14.80 -11.55 -5.68
C PHE A 245 -15.13 -12.45 -6.86
N ARG A 246 -16.33 -13.06 -6.90
CA ARG A 246 -16.74 -13.90 -8.04
C ARG A 246 -16.85 -13.15 -9.36
N HIS A 247 -17.17 -11.85 -9.29
CA HIS A 247 -17.19 -10.99 -10.47
C HIS A 247 -15.77 -10.58 -10.90
N ALA A 248 -14.89 -10.27 -9.95
CA ALA A 248 -13.51 -9.90 -10.23
C ALA A 248 -12.63 -11.08 -10.66
N TYR A 249 -12.95 -12.29 -10.20
CA TYR A 249 -12.24 -13.54 -10.49
C TYR A 249 -13.25 -14.58 -11.05
N PRO A 250 -13.47 -14.57 -12.38
CA PRO A 250 -14.34 -15.54 -13.04
C PRO A 250 -13.77 -16.95 -12.94
N GLU A 251 -14.65 -17.95 -13.04
CA GLU A 251 -14.24 -19.36 -13.03
C GLU A 251 -13.52 -19.74 -14.30
N ILE A 252 -12.47 -20.56 -14.17
CA ILE A 252 -11.84 -21.17 -15.33
C ILE A 252 -12.82 -22.18 -15.94
N THR A 253 -13.37 -21.85 -17.11
CA THR A 253 -14.01 -22.86 -17.97
C THR A 253 -12.92 -23.65 -18.70
N ALA A 254 -13.04 -24.99 -18.71
CA ALA A 254 -12.07 -25.97 -19.22
C ALA A 254 -11.65 -25.84 -20.72
N ALA A 255 -11.97 -24.74 -21.39
CA ALA A 255 -11.72 -24.49 -22.81
C ALA A 255 -10.47 -23.62 -23.09
N ALA A 256 -9.61 -23.38 -22.09
CA ALA A 256 -8.34 -22.68 -22.27
C ALA A 256 -7.16 -23.63 -22.01
N ASP A 257 -6.20 -23.65 -22.93
CA ASP A 257 -5.37 -24.82 -23.23
C ASP A 257 -4.24 -25.17 -22.23
N VAL A 258 -3.96 -24.34 -21.21
CA VAL A 258 -2.91 -24.65 -20.21
C VAL A 258 -3.30 -24.05 -18.85
N HIS A 259 -3.72 -24.89 -17.91
CA HIS A 259 -4.01 -24.48 -16.54
C HIS A 259 -3.21 -25.28 -15.52
N PRO A 260 -2.75 -24.62 -14.44
CA PRO A 260 -2.11 -25.29 -13.32
C PRO A 260 -3.04 -26.36 -12.74
N GLN A 261 -2.53 -27.56 -12.57
CA GLN A 261 -3.19 -28.63 -11.84
C GLN A 261 -2.75 -28.57 -10.39
N MET A 262 -3.71 -28.44 -9.49
CA MET A 262 -3.48 -28.50 -8.06
C MET A 262 -4.08 -29.79 -7.51
N SER A 263 -3.37 -30.44 -6.60
CA SER A 263 -3.86 -31.62 -5.90
C SER A 263 -3.52 -31.54 -4.43
N PHE A 264 -4.38 -32.08 -3.57
CA PHE A 264 -4.06 -32.20 -2.16
C PHE A 264 -2.99 -33.28 -1.97
N ASN A 265 -1.93 -32.93 -1.23
CA ASN A 265 -0.98 -33.95 -0.79
C ASN A 265 -1.49 -34.55 0.52
N MET A 266 -2.02 -35.77 0.45
CA MET A 266 -2.64 -36.47 1.58
C MET A 266 -1.62 -37.11 2.53
N ASP A 267 -0.32 -36.79 2.43
CA ASP A 267 0.70 -37.31 3.32
C ASP A 267 0.94 -36.38 4.54
N PRO A 268 0.35 -36.67 5.72
CA PRO A 268 0.59 -35.91 6.94
C PRO A 268 2.03 -36.05 7.48
N ALA A 269 2.83 -36.99 6.96
CA ALA A 269 4.22 -37.21 7.38
C ALA A 269 5.22 -36.22 6.74
N HIS A 270 4.82 -35.48 5.69
CA HIS A 270 5.62 -34.38 5.15
C HIS A 270 5.58 -33.21 6.13
N GLY A 271 6.60 -33.16 7.00
CA GLY A 271 6.75 -32.18 8.08
C GLY A 271 6.38 -30.77 7.63
N GLN A 272 5.35 -30.22 8.25
CA GLN A 272 4.96 -28.82 8.04
C GLN A 272 6.18 -27.93 8.29
N PRO A 273 6.50 -26.96 7.40
CA PRO A 273 7.63 -26.07 7.62
C PRO A 273 7.50 -25.40 8.98
N GLY A 274 8.62 -25.33 9.72
CA GLY A 274 8.67 -24.69 11.02
C GLY A 274 8.43 -23.19 10.88
N VAL A 275 7.17 -22.76 10.86
CA VAL A 275 6.85 -21.32 10.80
C VAL A 275 7.28 -20.71 12.15
N GLY A 276 8.14 -19.69 12.12
CA GLY A 276 8.51 -18.94 13.32
C GLY A 276 7.25 -18.41 14.02
N ALA A 277 7.17 -18.64 15.34
CA ALA A 277 6.09 -18.30 16.27
C ALA A 277 4.64 -18.60 15.80
N PRO A 278 3.86 -19.44 16.51
CA PRO A 278 2.42 -19.43 16.30
C PRO A 278 1.91 -18.01 16.61
N PHE A 279 1.32 -17.34 15.62
CA PHE A 279 0.42 -16.24 15.93
C PHE A 279 -0.67 -16.84 16.81
N LEU A 280 -0.58 -16.63 18.12
CA LEU A 280 -1.61 -17.00 19.09
C LEU A 280 -2.85 -16.16 18.76
N MET A 281 -3.66 -16.66 17.83
CA MET A 281 -4.93 -16.05 17.51
C MET A 281 -5.94 -16.55 18.53
N ARG A 282 -6.22 -15.71 19.53
CA ARG A 282 -7.18 -16.01 20.60
C ARG A 282 -8.53 -16.43 19.99
N GLY A 283 -8.86 -17.71 20.09
CA GLY A 283 -10.14 -18.26 19.60
C GLY A 283 -10.16 -18.73 18.13
N ASN A 284 -9.05 -18.66 17.39
CA ASN A 284 -8.93 -19.18 16.02
C ASN A 284 -7.85 -20.25 15.90
N VAL A 285 -8.00 -21.13 14.93
CA VAL A 285 -7.06 -22.18 14.54
C VAL A 285 -6.52 -21.84 13.15
N PHE A 286 -5.20 -21.90 13.00
CA PHE A 286 -4.52 -21.75 11.71
C PHE A 286 -4.25 -23.12 11.11
N LEU A 287 -4.85 -23.40 9.95
CA LEU A 287 -4.68 -24.64 9.21
C LEU A 287 -3.69 -24.41 8.09
N LEU A 288 -2.70 -25.30 7.96
CA LEU A 288 -1.76 -25.33 6.84
C LEU A 288 -2.11 -26.54 5.96
N LEU A 289 -2.74 -26.28 4.84
CA LEU A 289 -3.19 -27.31 3.91
C LEU A 289 -2.10 -27.56 2.86
N PRO A 290 -1.52 -28.77 2.79
CA PRO A 290 -0.52 -29.08 1.79
C PRO A 290 -1.16 -29.29 0.42
N VAL A 291 -0.72 -28.51 -0.54
CA VAL A 291 -1.17 -28.56 -1.93
C VAL A 291 0.04 -28.74 -2.82
N THR A 292 -0.03 -29.69 -3.74
CA THR A 292 0.96 -29.82 -4.80
C THR A 292 0.45 -29.07 -6.01
N VAL A 293 1.25 -28.12 -6.49
CA VAL A 293 0.95 -27.37 -7.72
C VAL A 293 1.82 -27.91 -8.83
N SER A 294 1.21 -28.14 -9.99
CA SER A 294 1.88 -28.68 -11.18
C SER A 294 1.32 -28.03 -12.44
N GLY A 295 2.06 -28.11 -13.55
CA GLY A 295 1.59 -27.57 -14.83
C GLY A 295 1.62 -26.04 -14.94
N VAL A 296 2.32 -25.33 -14.03
CA VAL A 296 2.64 -23.91 -14.23
C VAL A 296 3.81 -23.80 -15.21
N PRO A 297 3.66 -23.18 -16.39
CA PRO A 297 4.78 -23.00 -17.32
C PRO A 297 5.89 -22.13 -16.72
N ALA A 298 7.14 -22.27 -17.17
CA ALA A 298 8.29 -21.55 -16.61
C ALA A 298 8.25 -20.03 -16.86
N GLU A 299 7.50 -19.61 -17.87
CA GLU A 299 7.23 -18.23 -18.26
C GLU A 299 6.03 -17.61 -17.52
N MET A 300 5.33 -18.41 -16.72
CA MET A 300 4.16 -18.01 -15.95
C MET A 300 4.47 -18.06 -14.46
N GLU A 301 3.92 -17.09 -13.74
CA GLU A 301 3.85 -17.10 -12.29
C GLU A 301 2.40 -16.84 -11.89
N LEU A 302 1.99 -17.46 -10.79
CA LEU A 302 0.65 -17.32 -10.25
C LEU A 302 0.74 -16.55 -8.95
N GLU A 303 0.06 -15.40 -8.89
CA GLU A 303 0.00 -14.61 -7.66
C GLU A 303 -1.30 -14.92 -6.93
N GLY A 304 -1.18 -15.48 -5.72
CA GLY A 304 -2.29 -15.65 -4.81
C GLY A 304 -2.85 -14.29 -4.38
N LYS A 305 -4.17 -14.13 -4.44
CA LYS A 305 -4.86 -12.92 -3.98
C LYS A 305 -5.73 -13.19 -2.76
N ALA A 306 -6.59 -14.19 -2.86
CA ALA A 306 -7.46 -14.58 -1.76
C ALA A 306 -7.80 -16.06 -1.79
N ILE A 307 -8.17 -16.64 -0.65
CA ILE A 307 -8.61 -18.03 -0.52
C ILE A 307 -9.90 -18.11 0.28
N GLN A 308 -10.81 -18.98 -0.15
CA GLN A 308 -12.03 -19.35 0.57
C GLN A 308 -12.05 -20.86 0.78
N MET A 309 -12.46 -21.31 1.96
CA MET A 309 -12.61 -22.72 2.28
C MET A 309 -14.08 -23.04 2.59
N ARG A 310 -14.61 -24.05 1.93
CA ARG A 310 -15.89 -24.68 2.23
C ARG A 310 -15.64 -26.08 2.78
N LEU A 311 -16.34 -26.41 3.85
CA LEU A 311 -16.35 -27.73 4.47
C LEU A 311 -17.74 -28.32 4.42
N GLU A 312 -17.83 -29.58 4.01
CA GLU A 312 -19.07 -30.36 4.00
C GLU A 312 -18.84 -31.71 4.69
N GLY A 313 -19.61 -31.98 5.73
CA GLY A 313 -19.61 -33.25 6.46
C GLY A 313 -20.69 -34.19 5.96
N ALA A 314 -20.50 -35.50 6.18
CA ALA A 314 -21.51 -36.51 5.84
C ALA A 314 -22.82 -36.37 6.66
N ASP A 315 -22.76 -35.68 7.78
CA ASP A 315 -23.87 -35.33 8.67
C ASP A 315 -24.67 -34.10 8.17
N GLY A 316 -24.34 -33.56 7.00
CA GLY A 316 -24.94 -32.34 6.46
C GLY A 316 -24.39 -31.06 7.09
N PHE A 317 -23.35 -31.16 7.93
CA PHE A 317 -22.64 -29.98 8.41
C PHE A 317 -22.03 -29.23 7.24
N ARG A 318 -22.27 -27.92 7.18
CA ARG A 318 -21.66 -27.04 6.19
C ARG A 318 -21.09 -25.80 6.86
N TRP A 319 -19.84 -25.49 6.52
CA TRP A 319 -19.18 -24.26 6.93
C TRP A 319 -18.47 -23.62 5.75
N ASP A 320 -18.72 -22.33 5.56
CA ASP A 320 -18.11 -21.52 4.50
C ASP A 320 -17.29 -20.42 5.18
N SER A 321 -16.00 -20.34 4.86
CA SER A 321 -15.18 -19.21 5.28
C SER A 321 -15.50 -17.96 4.47
N THR A 322 -15.19 -16.78 5.01
CA THR A 322 -15.02 -15.58 4.19
C THR A 322 -13.78 -15.71 3.31
N TRP A 323 -13.64 -14.85 2.30
CA TRP A 323 -12.40 -14.73 1.52
C TRP A 323 -11.29 -14.23 2.44
N GLN A 324 -10.18 -14.96 2.47
CA GLN A 324 -9.04 -14.67 3.32
C GLN A 324 -7.81 -14.28 2.53
N ILE A 325 -6.92 -13.52 3.17
CA ILE A 325 -5.66 -13.08 2.55
C ILE A 325 -4.85 -14.31 2.17
N PHE A 326 -4.47 -14.42 0.89
CA PHE A 326 -3.61 -15.48 0.38
C PHE A 326 -2.43 -14.86 -0.39
N PRO A 327 -1.49 -14.18 0.30
CA PRO A 327 -0.43 -13.47 -0.38
C PRO A 327 0.71 -14.44 -0.69
N GLY A 328 1.17 -14.43 -1.94
CA GLY A 328 2.38 -15.15 -2.32
C GLY A 328 2.39 -15.61 -3.77
N MET A 329 3.58 -16.00 -4.21
CA MET A 329 3.76 -16.64 -5.52
C MET A 329 3.48 -18.13 -5.37
N VAL A 330 2.70 -18.68 -6.27
CA VAL A 330 2.35 -20.09 -6.34
C VAL A 330 3.22 -20.72 -7.44
N GLU A 331 4.23 -21.46 -7.01
CA GLU A 331 5.19 -22.15 -7.88
C GLU A 331 4.88 -23.64 -8.00
N ASN A 332 5.44 -24.32 -9.00
CA ASN A 332 5.37 -25.78 -9.09
C ASN A 332 6.06 -26.43 -7.89
N GLY A 333 5.43 -27.46 -7.32
CA GLY A 333 5.93 -28.22 -6.20
C GLY A 333 4.99 -28.19 -4.98
N PRO A 334 5.47 -28.65 -3.81
CA PRO A 334 4.69 -28.61 -2.58
C PRO A 334 4.57 -27.18 -2.05
N ALA A 335 3.34 -26.76 -1.81
CA ALA A 335 2.97 -25.49 -1.21
C ALA A 335 2.07 -25.73 0.03
N TYR A 336 2.03 -24.75 0.92
CA TYR A 336 1.16 -24.78 2.09
C TYR A 336 0.25 -23.56 2.08
N PHE A 337 -1.06 -23.79 2.05
CA PHE A 337 -2.04 -22.72 2.06
C PHE A 337 -2.61 -22.56 3.48
N GLY A 338 -2.43 -21.35 4.01
CA GLY A 338 -2.91 -20.97 5.34
C GLY A 338 -4.39 -20.59 5.30
N VAL A 339 -5.21 -21.22 6.13
CA VAL A 339 -6.62 -20.84 6.32
C VAL A 339 -6.90 -20.70 7.81
N VAL A 340 -7.54 -19.59 8.19
CA VAL A 340 -7.98 -19.33 9.56
C VAL A 340 -9.40 -19.81 9.76
N MET A 341 -9.65 -20.48 10.87
CA MET A 341 -10.98 -20.96 11.25
C MET A 341 -11.26 -20.67 12.73
N PRO A 342 -12.50 -20.32 13.12
CA PRO A 342 -12.88 -20.26 14.53
C PRO A 342 -12.69 -21.61 15.24
N HIS A 343 -12.12 -21.60 16.45
CA HIS A 343 -11.93 -22.81 17.25
C HIS A 343 -13.23 -23.57 17.49
N SER A 344 -14.35 -22.87 17.63
CA SER A 344 -15.68 -23.46 17.79
C SER A 344 -16.17 -24.24 16.57
N ALA A 345 -15.79 -23.81 15.35
CA ALA A 345 -16.05 -24.55 14.13
C ALA A 345 -15.10 -25.75 14.05
N PHE A 346 -13.81 -25.52 14.30
CA PHE A 346 -12.78 -26.56 14.27
C PHE A 346 -13.09 -27.72 15.23
N ALA A 347 -13.53 -27.44 16.45
CA ALA A 347 -13.87 -28.45 17.45
C ALA A 347 -14.95 -29.44 17.00
N LYS A 348 -15.83 -29.03 16.06
CA LYS A 348 -16.88 -29.90 15.49
C LYS A 348 -16.37 -30.78 14.36
N VAL A 349 -15.38 -30.31 13.60
CA VAL A 349 -14.94 -30.95 12.35
C VAL A 349 -13.56 -31.57 12.41
N GLY A 350 -12.78 -31.31 13.47
CA GLY A 350 -11.37 -31.69 13.54
C GLY A 350 -11.12 -33.20 13.43
N VAL A 351 -12.04 -34.03 13.91
CA VAL A 351 -11.86 -35.50 13.97
C VAL A 351 -12.63 -36.23 12.87
N ALA A 352 -13.69 -35.63 12.34
CA ALA A 352 -14.55 -36.26 11.35
C ALA A 352 -13.98 -36.07 9.93
N PRO A 353 -14.14 -37.07 9.04
CA PRO A 353 -13.78 -36.91 7.64
C PRO A 353 -14.70 -35.87 6.98
N MET A 354 -14.10 -34.86 6.37
CA MET A 354 -14.80 -33.76 5.72
C MET A 354 -14.46 -33.72 4.23
N THR A 355 -15.40 -33.25 3.42
CA THR A 355 -15.12 -32.75 2.08
C THR A 355 -14.64 -31.31 2.21
N VAL A 356 -13.38 -31.07 1.85
CA VAL A 356 -12.77 -29.74 1.86
C VAL A 356 -12.74 -29.21 0.44
N THR A 357 -13.32 -28.04 0.20
CA THR A 357 -13.29 -27.32 -1.07
C THR A 357 -12.57 -26.00 -0.86
N LEU A 358 -11.46 -25.80 -1.55
CA LEU A 358 -10.72 -24.54 -1.57
C LEU A 358 -11.01 -23.80 -2.86
N THR A 359 -11.52 -22.59 -2.74
CA THR A 359 -11.63 -21.66 -3.86
C THR A 359 -10.56 -20.59 -3.74
N MET A 360 -9.67 -20.51 -4.72
CA MET A 360 -8.55 -19.56 -4.72
C MET A 360 -8.77 -18.52 -5.81
N ALA A 361 -8.59 -17.25 -5.47
CA ALA A 361 -8.48 -16.15 -6.42
C ALA A 361 -7.01 -15.94 -6.76
N VAL A 362 -6.69 -16.07 -8.04
CA VAL A 362 -5.31 -16.06 -8.55
C VAL A 362 -5.22 -15.08 -9.70
N SER A 363 -4.11 -14.36 -9.77
CA SER A 363 -3.73 -13.56 -10.93
C SER A 363 -2.63 -14.27 -11.71
N GLU A 364 -2.85 -14.47 -13.01
CA GLU A 364 -1.83 -14.94 -13.94
C GLU A 364 -0.88 -13.79 -14.25
N LEU A 365 0.39 -14.01 -13.93
CA LEU A 365 1.48 -13.13 -14.26
C LEU A 365 2.35 -13.82 -15.31
N ARG A 366 2.63 -13.12 -16.41
CA ARG A 366 3.51 -13.63 -17.46
C ARG A 366 4.80 -12.84 -17.44
N LYS A 367 5.91 -13.58 -17.44
CA LYS A 367 7.24 -13.03 -17.52
C LYS A 367 7.40 -12.33 -18.87
N GLY A 368 7.62 -11.02 -18.83
CA GLY A 368 7.97 -10.21 -19.99
C GLY A 368 9.34 -10.58 -20.54
N MET A 369 9.70 -9.97 -21.67
CA MET A 369 11.04 -10.16 -22.23
C MET A 369 12.09 -9.69 -21.23
N PRO A 370 13.06 -10.54 -20.86
CA PRO A 370 14.12 -10.14 -19.95
C PRO A 370 15.00 -9.07 -20.58
N GLU A 371 15.23 -7.98 -19.85
CA GLU A 371 16.14 -6.92 -20.24
C GLU A 371 17.43 -7.04 -19.42
N ALA A 372 18.55 -7.23 -20.09
CA ALA A 372 19.86 -7.35 -19.48
C ALA A 372 20.52 -5.98 -19.38
N VAL A 373 20.91 -5.59 -18.17
CA VAL A 373 21.58 -4.32 -17.89
C VAL A 373 22.89 -4.60 -17.16
N VAL A 374 23.99 -4.01 -17.62
CA VAL A 374 25.29 -4.11 -16.95
C VAL A 374 25.31 -3.16 -15.76
N SER A 375 25.55 -3.68 -14.56
CA SER A 375 25.67 -2.87 -13.35
C SER A 375 26.90 -1.95 -13.43
N ARG A 376 26.78 -0.73 -12.93
CA ARG A 376 27.90 0.25 -12.90
C ARG A 376 27.95 0.97 -11.56
N MET A 377 29.16 1.38 -11.15
CA MET A 377 29.40 2.09 -9.89
C MET A 377 28.73 3.48 -9.84
N ASP A 378 28.81 4.22 -10.95
CA ASP A 378 28.21 5.55 -11.15
C ASP A 378 26.68 5.51 -11.30
N GLY A 379 26.14 4.31 -11.48
CA GLY A 379 24.72 4.03 -11.57
C GLY A 379 24.29 3.57 -12.96
N TYR A 380 23.15 2.90 -13.02
CA TYR A 380 22.60 2.30 -14.24
C TYR A 380 21.08 2.41 -14.27
N ARG A 381 20.53 2.57 -15.47
CA ARG A 381 19.08 2.64 -15.69
C ARG A 381 18.48 1.24 -15.67
N THR A 382 17.32 1.09 -15.06
CA THR A 382 16.58 -0.17 -15.04
C THR A 382 15.28 -0.07 -15.82
N PRO A 383 14.72 -1.22 -16.24
CA PRO A 383 13.39 -1.25 -16.83
C PRO A 383 12.35 -0.67 -15.86
N GLY A 384 11.29 -0.08 -16.41
CA GLY A 384 10.32 0.68 -15.61
C GLY A 384 10.77 2.08 -15.20
N GLY A 385 11.88 2.58 -15.78
CA GLY A 385 12.34 3.96 -15.60
C GLY A 385 13.06 4.23 -14.28
N GLY A 386 13.55 3.19 -13.62
CA GLY A 386 14.34 3.30 -12.40
C GLY A 386 15.82 3.61 -12.66
N VAL A 387 16.51 3.99 -11.60
CA VAL A 387 17.97 4.19 -11.58
C VAL A 387 18.54 3.52 -10.34
N CYS A 388 19.52 2.64 -10.52
CA CYS A 388 20.22 1.98 -9.43
C CYS A 388 21.64 2.49 -9.30
N SER A 389 22.14 2.57 -8.07
CA SER A 389 23.52 2.94 -7.77
C SER A 389 24.04 2.13 -6.60
N PHE A 390 25.35 1.88 -6.56
CA PHE A 390 25.98 1.19 -5.43
C PHE A 390 26.24 2.17 -4.28
N LEU A 391 26.06 1.68 -3.05
CA LEU A 391 26.42 2.41 -1.85
C LEU A 391 27.87 2.07 -1.47
N PRO A 392 28.76 3.07 -1.32
CA PRO A 392 30.17 2.84 -0.97
C PRO A 392 30.35 2.06 0.35
N GLU A 393 29.43 2.25 1.30
CA GLU A 393 29.55 1.72 2.66
C GLU A 393 28.80 0.40 2.91
N GLN A 394 27.91 -0.03 2.00
CA GLN A 394 26.99 -1.15 2.26
C GLN A 394 27.24 -2.33 1.34
N PHE A 395 28.31 -3.08 1.57
CA PHE A 395 28.54 -4.43 1.00
C PHE A 395 28.14 -4.60 -0.49
N MET A 396 28.30 -3.55 -1.31
CA MET A 396 27.89 -3.52 -2.72
C MET A 396 26.43 -3.96 -2.97
N LEU A 397 25.51 -3.63 -2.06
CA LEU A 397 24.08 -3.78 -2.31
C LEU A 397 23.59 -2.57 -3.12
N PRO A 398 23.14 -2.75 -4.38
CA PRO A 398 22.64 -1.62 -5.15
C PRO A 398 21.29 -1.16 -4.57
N VAL A 399 21.14 0.16 -4.48
CA VAL A 399 19.85 0.79 -4.17
C VAL A 399 19.28 1.37 -5.45
N CYS A 400 18.09 0.91 -5.78
CA CYS A 400 17.32 1.35 -6.93
C CYS A 400 16.29 2.38 -6.51
N ARG A 401 16.13 3.40 -7.33
CA ARG A 401 15.13 4.47 -7.16
C ARG A 401 14.13 4.36 -8.28
N TYR A 402 12.86 4.37 -7.92
CA TYR A 402 11.76 4.33 -8.88
C TYR A 402 10.81 5.51 -8.65
N PRO A 403 10.18 6.06 -9.70
CA PRO A 403 9.09 7.01 -9.51
C PRO A 403 7.88 6.30 -8.91
N MET A 404 6.98 7.03 -8.26
CA MET A 404 5.66 6.52 -7.91
C MET A 404 4.70 6.53 -9.11
N PRO A 405 3.82 5.53 -9.28
CA PRO A 405 3.79 4.27 -8.52
C PRO A 405 5.02 3.41 -8.82
N GLY A 406 5.45 2.60 -7.85
CA GLY A 406 6.61 1.72 -8.00
C GLY A 406 6.48 0.76 -9.18
N PRO A 407 7.59 0.10 -9.56
CA PRO A 407 7.62 -0.79 -10.71
C PRO A 407 6.63 -1.94 -10.54
N GLU A 408 6.20 -2.50 -11.67
CA GLU A 408 5.50 -3.78 -11.67
C GLU A 408 6.37 -4.85 -11.02
N LEU A 409 5.74 -5.92 -10.54
CA LEU A 409 6.47 -7.05 -9.96
C LEU A 409 7.54 -7.50 -10.97
N THR A 410 8.80 -7.47 -10.57
CA THR A 410 9.93 -7.75 -11.47
C THR A 410 10.86 -8.75 -10.82
N LEU A 411 11.10 -9.87 -11.51
CA LEU A 411 12.14 -10.81 -11.14
C LEU A 411 13.49 -10.28 -11.60
N ILE A 412 14.45 -10.26 -10.68
CA ILE A 412 15.81 -9.82 -10.94
C ILE A 412 16.74 -11.00 -10.70
N SER A 413 17.54 -11.35 -11.70
CA SER A 413 18.57 -12.37 -11.58
C SER A 413 19.94 -11.79 -11.92
N ALA A 414 20.95 -12.19 -11.14
CA ALA A 414 22.34 -11.81 -11.39
C ALA A 414 23.29 -12.86 -10.79
N PRO A 415 24.50 -13.05 -11.35
CA PRO A 415 25.58 -13.71 -10.64
C PRO A 415 25.97 -12.88 -9.41
N VAL A 416 25.94 -13.49 -8.24
CA VAL A 416 26.30 -12.84 -6.97
C VAL A 416 27.43 -13.59 -6.28
N ILE A 417 28.17 -12.87 -5.43
CA ILE A 417 29.29 -13.42 -4.66
C ILE A 417 29.06 -13.23 -3.16
N GLN A 418 29.63 -14.12 -2.34
CA GLN A 418 29.48 -14.05 -0.88
C GLN A 418 30.52 -13.12 -0.22
N THR A 419 31.59 -12.78 -0.93
CA THR A 419 32.65 -11.88 -0.48
C THR A 419 32.45 -10.49 -1.08
N PRO A 420 32.81 -9.40 -0.37
CA PRO A 420 32.80 -8.06 -0.95
C PRO A 420 33.68 -8.01 -2.19
N CYS A 421 33.24 -7.31 -3.23
CA CYS A 421 34.06 -7.06 -4.42
C CYS A 421 35.28 -6.23 -4.02
N GLY A 422 36.49 -6.64 -4.41
CA GLY A 422 37.69 -5.82 -4.20
C GLY A 422 37.58 -4.54 -5.03
N LEU A 423 37.92 -3.39 -4.43
CA LEU A 423 37.86 -2.07 -5.09
C LEU A 423 38.74 -2.00 -6.36
N ASP A 424 39.78 -2.84 -6.45
CA ASP A 424 40.79 -2.81 -7.53
C ASP A 424 40.68 -3.96 -8.55
N SER A 425 39.76 -4.90 -8.35
CA SER A 425 39.53 -6.01 -9.27
C SER A 425 38.13 -5.87 -9.86
N PRO A 426 37.94 -5.22 -11.02
CA PRO A 426 36.72 -5.41 -11.80
C PRO A 426 36.52 -6.91 -11.94
N ALA A 427 35.30 -7.40 -11.76
CA ALA A 427 34.99 -8.81 -11.93
C ALA A 427 35.47 -9.23 -13.32
N THR A 428 36.62 -9.89 -13.40
CA THR A 428 37.04 -10.56 -14.61
C THR A 428 35.96 -11.60 -14.90
N THR A 429 35.64 -11.78 -16.17
CA THR A 429 34.56 -12.63 -16.70
C THR A 429 34.59 -14.10 -16.21
N GLU A 430 35.59 -14.47 -15.41
CA GLU A 430 35.82 -15.80 -14.83
C GLU A 430 35.43 -15.97 -13.36
N GLN A 431 34.97 -14.93 -12.65
CA GLN A 431 34.33 -15.18 -11.34
C GLN A 431 32.92 -15.74 -11.55
N THR A 432 32.81 -17.07 -11.57
CA THR A 432 31.55 -17.81 -11.64
C THR A 432 30.72 -17.58 -10.37
N GLY A 433 30.04 -16.43 -10.29
CA GLY A 433 29.11 -16.12 -9.22
C GLY A 433 27.95 -17.13 -9.18
N THR A 434 27.37 -17.34 -8.00
CA THR A 434 26.17 -18.15 -7.88
C THR A 434 24.96 -17.37 -8.38
N PRO A 435 23.97 -18.00 -9.03
CA PRO A 435 22.77 -17.29 -9.48
C PRO A 435 21.96 -16.83 -8.26
N GLY A 436 21.90 -15.51 -8.09
CA GLY A 436 21.08 -14.82 -7.10
C GLY A 436 19.75 -14.38 -7.71
N LEU A 437 18.69 -14.44 -6.92
CA LEU A 437 17.36 -13.94 -7.24
C LEU A 437 16.97 -12.84 -6.26
N ALA A 438 16.44 -11.74 -6.80
CA ALA A 438 15.75 -10.71 -6.04
C ALA A 438 14.41 -10.44 -6.71
N ALA A 439 13.43 -9.98 -5.95
CA ALA A 439 12.15 -9.53 -6.48
C ALA A 439 11.92 -8.09 -6.07
N LEU A 440 11.55 -7.26 -7.04
CA LEU A 440 10.96 -5.95 -6.76
C LEU A 440 9.45 -6.11 -6.83
N ALA A 441 8.80 -6.05 -5.68
CA ALA A 441 7.35 -5.87 -5.63
C ALA A 441 7.05 -4.39 -5.47
N GLY A 442 6.01 -3.91 -6.16
CA GLY A 442 5.46 -2.58 -5.89
C GLY A 442 5.05 -2.50 -4.42
N VAL A 443 5.85 -1.79 -3.61
CA VAL A 443 5.53 -1.61 -2.20
C VAL A 443 4.26 -0.77 -2.13
N GLN A 444 3.22 -1.33 -1.52
CA GLN A 444 2.01 -0.59 -1.17
C GLN A 444 2.35 0.38 -0.04
N HIS A 445 2.98 1.50 -0.37
CA HIS A 445 3.20 2.57 0.60
C HIS A 445 1.87 3.19 1.04
N LEU A 446 1.90 3.82 2.20
CA LEU A 446 0.80 4.65 2.70
C LEU A 446 0.30 5.58 1.57
N PRO A 447 -1.01 5.81 1.45
CA PRO A 447 -1.57 6.54 0.32
C PRO A 447 -1.20 8.04 0.28
N ILE A 448 -0.50 8.54 1.30
CA ILE A 448 0.03 9.89 1.39
C ILE A 448 1.56 9.78 1.40
N VAL A 449 2.19 10.08 0.26
CA VAL A 449 3.65 10.09 0.17
C VAL A 449 4.10 11.46 -0.35
N LEU A 450 4.84 12.17 0.48
CA LEU A 450 5.45 13.46 0.15
C LEU A 450 6.58 13.29 -0.88
N ASP A 451 7.38 12.23 -0.72
CA ASP A 451 8.49 11.87 -1.59
C ASP A 451 8.02 10.99 -2.77
N PRO A 452 8.10 11.45 -4.03
CA PRO A 452 7.68 10.67 -5.18
C PRO A 452 8.68 9.59 -5.59
N VAL A 453 9.81 9.48 -4.89
CA VAL A 453 10.89 8.53 -5.15
C VAL A 453 10.80 7.37 -4.17
N LEU A 454 10.80 6.15 -4.71
CA LEU A 454 10.77 4.92 -3.94
C LEU A 454 12.17 4.29 -3.94
N PRO A 455 12.96 4.46 -2.86
CA PRO A 455 14.22 3.74 -2.72
C PRO A 455 13.97 2.28 -2.36
N MET A 456 14.56 1.36 -3.13
CA MET A 456 14.44 -0.09 -2.98
C MET A 456 15.84 -0.71 -3.03
N GLY A 457 16.30 -1.28 -1.91
CA GLY A 457 17.55 -2.02 -1.90
C GLY A 457 17.36 -3.42 -2.50
N LEU A 458 18.20 -3.80 -3.47
CA LEU A 458 18.15 -5.15 -4.02
C LEU A 458 18.87 -6.12 -3.07
N ARG A 459 18.11 -7.08 -2.53
CA ARG A 459 18.66 -8.17 -1.72
C ARG A 459 18.55 -9.47 -2.49
N PHE A 460 19.68 -10.03 -2.87
CA PHE A 460 19.74 -11.27 -3.62
C PHE A 460 19.81 -12.48 -2.68
N GLN A 461 18.95 -13.46 -2.93
CA GLN A 461 18.97 -14.76 -2.29
C GLN A 461 19.48 -15.80 -3.29
N THR A 462 20.38 -16.68 -2.86
CA THR A 462 20.84 -17.82 -3.68
C THR A 462 19.81 -18.93 -3.65
N ARG A 463 19.45 -19.45 -4.82
CA ARG A 463 18.49 -20.56 -4.96
C ARG A 463 18.97 -21.78 -4.17
N GLY A 464 18.13 -22.32 -3.28
CA GLY A 464 18.44 -23.51 -2.49
C GLY A 464 18.99 -23.28 -1.08
N ALA A 465 19.09 -22.03 -0.60
CA ALA A 465 19.29 -21.78 0.83
C ALA A 465 18.05 -22.30 1.59
N GLY A 466 18.22 -23.38 2.36
CA GLY A 466 17.12 -23.94 3.15
C GLY A 466 16.56 -22.93 4.14
N PRO A 467 15.29 -23.06 4.57
CA PRO A 467 14.62 -22.10 5.46
C PRO A 467 15.32 -21.88 6.81
N ASN A 468 16.25 -22.76 7.19
CA ASN A 468 17.03 -22.70 8.43
C ASN A 468 18.42 -22.06 8.26
N GLN A 469 18.84 -21.69 7.04
CA GLN A 469 20.10 -20.99 6.85
C GLN A 469 19.89 -19.49 7.01
N ALA A 470 20.67 -18.86 7.90
CA ALA A 470 20.68 -17.41 8.02
C ALA A 470 20.91 -16.79 6.62
N PRO A 471 20.10 -15.80 6.20
CA PRO A 471 20.23 -15.21 4.87
C PRO A 471 21.64 -14.65 4.72
N ARG A 472 22.46 -15.32 3.91
CA ARG A 472 23.79 -14.80 3.56
C ARG A 472 23.58 -13.58 2.67
N VAL A 473 24.18 -12.47 3.06
CA VAL A 473 24.16 -11.26 2.24
C VAL A 473 25.03 -11.53 1.02
N ASN A 474 24.41 -11.67 -0.15
CA ASN A 474 25.14 -11.81 -1.40
C ASN A 474 25.36 -10.42 -2.01
N ALA A 475 26.61 -10.14 -2.38
CA ALA A 475 27.01 -8.89 -2.99
C ALA A 475 26.91 -8.98 -4.52
N LEU A 476 26.49 -7.88 -5.15
CA LEU A 476 26.51 -7.71 -6.60
C LEU A 476 27.74 -6.88 -6.97
N CYS A 477 28.58 -7.37 -7.89
CA CYS A 477 29.72 -6.57 -8.35
C CYS A 477 29.36 -5.63 -9.50
N PRO A 478 30.07 -4.50 -9.64
CA PRO A 478 30.00 -3.65 -10.82
C PRO A 478 30.55 -4.39 -12.03
N GLY A 479 29.97 -4.15 -13.21
CA GLY A 479 30.27 -4.87 -14.44
C GLY A 479 29.49 -6.18 -14.61
N THR A 480 28.77 -6.62 -13.57
CA THR A 480 27.91 -7.80 -13.64
C THR A 480 26.63 -7.50 -14.43
N THR A 481 26.29 -8.37 -15.38
CA THR A 481 25.00 -8.31 -16.07
C THR A 481 23.87 -8.73 -15.13
N VAL A 482 22.94 -7.80 -14.90
CA VAL A 482 21.71 -7.99 -14.14
C VAL A 482 20.56 -8.13 -15.13
N THR A 483 19.78 -9.19 -14.99
CA THR A 483 18.60 -9.43 -15.84
C THR A 483 17.34 -9.04 -15.09
N PHE A 484 16.54 -8.19 -15.70
CA PHE A 484 15.24 -7.75 -15.18
C PHE A 484 14.14 -8.36 -16.04
N ALA A 485 13.23 -9.09 -15.42
CA ALA A 485 12.09 -9.68 -16.09
C ALA A 485 10.80 -9.21 -15.43
N PRO A 486 10.16 -8.15 -15.97
CA PRO A 486 8.92 -7.63 -15.42
C PRO A 486 7.79 -8.63 -15.64
N PHE A 487 6.87 -8.72 -14.70
CA PHE A 487 5.67 -9.53 -14.81
C PHE A 487 4.49 -8.68 -15.25
N GLY A 488 3.97 -8.99 -16.44
CA GLY A 488 2.71 -8.44 -16.91
C GLY A 488 1.53 -9.26 -16.39
N ARG A 489 0.52 -8.58 -15.84
CA ARG A 489 -0.74 -9.23 -15.48
C ARG A 489 -1.51 -9.61 -16.74
N VAL A 490 -1.81 -10.89 -16.92
CA VAL A 490 -2.50 -11.41 -18.11
C VAL A 490 -3.99 -11.60 -17.84
N SER A 491 -4.30 -12.36 -16.79
CA SER A 491 -5.67 -12.75 -16.48
C SER A 491 -5.88 -12.85 -14.97
N ASP A 492 -7.15 -12.74 -14.56
CA ASP A 492 -7.59 -13.00 -13.20
C ASP A 492 -8.62 -14.12 -13.27
N PHE A 493 -8.48 -15.11 -12.41
CA PHE A 493 -9.41 -16.22 -12.38
C PHE A 493 -9.53 -16.82 -10.98
N ARG A 494 -10.56 -17.65 -10.81
CA ARG A 494 -10.68 -18.53 -9.65
C ARG A 494 -10.46 -19.98 -10.01
N MET A 495 -9.82 -20.70 -9.10
CA MET A 495 -9.64 -22.15 -9.14
C MET A 495 -10.39 -22.78 -7.98
N GLU A 496 -10.95 -23.96 -8.20
CA GLU A 496 -11.58 -24.77 -7.17
C GLU A 496 -10.85 -26.10 -7.04
N LEU A 497 -10.54 -26.47 -5.80
CA LEU A 497 -9.87 -27.71 -5.45
C LEU A 497 -10.66 -28.41 -4.35
N SER A 498 -11.16 -29.61 -4.64
CA SER A 498 -12.01 -30.36 -3.70
C SER A 498 -11.41 -31.71 -3.36
N GLN A 499 -11.43 -32.06 -2.08
CA GLN A 499 -10.93 -33.34 -1.57
C GLN A 499 -11.89 -33.91 -0.54
N VAL A 500 -12.22 -35.20 -0.70
CA VAL A 500 -13.10 -35.94 0.21
C VAL A 500 -12.25 -36.69 1.25
N GLY A 501 -12.78 -36.79 2.47
CA GLY A 501 -12.21 -37.63 3.52
C GLY A 501 -11.05 -37.00 4.29
N VAL A 502 -10.90 -35.68 4.24
CA VAL A 502 -9.83 -34.96 4.96
C VAL A 502 -10.19 -34.85 6.43
N LYS A 503 -9.28 -35.28 7.31
CA LYS A 503 -9.38 -35.03 8.76
C LYS A 503 -8.57 -33.79 9.12
N LEU A 504 -9.26 -32.70 9.46
CA LEU A 504 -8.60 -31.41 9.67
C LEU A 504 -7.66 -31.40 10.89
N GLY A 505 -7.89 -32.28 11.86
CA GLY A 505 -7.04 -32.45 13.04
C GLY A 505 -5.60 -32.82 12.73
N ASP A 506 -5.37 -33.53 11.62
CA ASP A 506 -4.03 -33.94 11.20
C ASP A 506 -3.21 -32.74 10.68
N TYR A 507 -3.87 -31.64 10.32
CA TYR A 507 -3.26 -30.44 9.76
C TYR A 507 -3.18 -29.26 10.74
N VAL A 508 -3.64 -29.45 11.97
CA VAL A 508 -3.49 -28.44 13.03
C VAL A 508 -2.06 -28.47 13.55
N ARG A 509 -1.40 -27.31 13.48
CA ARG A 509 -0.14 -27.15 14.17
C ARG A 509 -0.38 -27.03 15.67
N HIS A 510 -0.18 -28.13 16.40
CA HIS A 510 0.05 -28.03 17.84
C HIS A 510 1.37 -27.30 18.04
N GLY A 511 1.32 -26.03 18.45
CA GLY A 511 2.51 -25.40 19.01
C GLY A 511 2.97 -26.26 20.17
N ARG A 512 4.04 -27.04 20.00
CA ARG A 512 4.83 -27.49 21.15
C ARG A 512 5.35 -26.21 21.79
N VAL A 513 4.61 -25.70 22.76
CA VAL A 513 5.19 -24.89 23.82
C VAL A 513 6.17 -25.83 24.49
N GLY A 514 7.46 -25.71 24.14
CA GLY A 514 8.50 -26.33 24.97
C GLY A 514 8.32 -25.81 26.40
N PRO A 515 8.60 -26.62 27.42
CA PRO A 515 8.60 -26.12 28.79
C PRO A 515 9.47 -24.86 28.82
N VAL A 516 8.89 -23.77 29.33
CA VAL A 516 9.67 -22.60 29.71
C VAL A 516 10.48 -23.05 30.92
N GLU A 517 11.74 -23.40 30.71
CA GLU A 517 12.73 -23.49 31.79
C GLU A 517 13.22 -22.08 32.18
#